data_AF-A0A8I2FZX0-F1
#
_entry.id   AF-A0A8I2FZX0-F1
#
_cell.length_a   1.000
_cell.length_b   1.000
_cell.length_c   1.000
_cell.angle_alpha   90.00
_cell.angle_beta   90.00
_cell.angle_gamma   90.00
#
_symmetry.space_group_name_H-M   'P 1'
#
loop_
_entity.id
_entity.type
_entity.pdbx_description
1 polymer ?
#
loop_
_entity_poly.entity_id
_entity_poly.type
_entity_poly.pdbx_seq_one_letter_code
_entity_poly.pdbx_strand_id
1 'polypeptide(L)'
;MQKTGNVKYVLNGKPLHPALGKYFWDHTWNASSDTFKLKRLFEYASFPDLIKIPFDFVKSNIHHLEPEKLRATQTRRRFVREIQKYIHESTTWDETVFKIAGIK
;
A
#
# COMPACT_ATOMS: atom_id res chain seq x y z
N MET A 1 -11.94 16.65 -25.35
CA MET A 1 -11.05 15.47 -25.56
C MET A 1 -10.59 15.00 -24.18
N GLN A 2 -11.28 14.02 -23.60
CA GLN A 2 -10.89 13.45 -22.31
C GLN A 2 -9.59 12.68 -22.54
N LYS A 3 -8.49 13.09 -21.88
CA LYS A 3 -7.25 12.33 -21.87
C LYS A 3 -7.54 11.03 -21.14
N THR A 4 -7.77 9.95 -21.89
CA THR A 4 -7.75 8.58 -21.39
C THR A 4 -6.39 8.38 -20.73
N GLY A 5 -6.36 8.51 -19.40
CA GLY A 5 -5.15 8.33 -18.62
C GLY A 5 -4.69 6.89 -18.83
N ASN A 6 -3.59 6.72 -19.58
CA ASN A 6 -2.94 5.43 -19.77
C ASN A 6 -2.75 4.77 -18.40
N VAL A 7 -3.55 3.75 -18.11
CA VAL A 7 -3.38 2.94 -16.91
C VAL A 7 -2.20 2.01 -17.17
N LYS A 8 -0.99 2.52 -16.94
CA LYS A 8 0.27 1.82 -17.27
C LYS A 8 0.63 0.72 -16.26
N TYR A 9 -0.10 0.63 -15.14
CA TYR A 9 0.35 -0.07 -13.94
C TYR A 9 -0.80 -0.89 -13.32
N VAL A 10 -0.50 -2.10 -12.85
CA VAL A 10 -1.42 -3.14 -12.32
C VAL A 10 -0.92 -3.80 -11.00
N LEU A 11 -1.63 -3.65 -9.89
CA LEU A 11 -1.36 -4.40 -8.64
C LEU A 11 -2.30 -5.62 -8.58
N ASN A 12 -1.74 -6.84 -8.52
CA ASN A 12 -2.51 -8.09 -8.47
C ASN A 12 -3.64 -8.15 -9.52
N GLY A 13 -3.32 -7.90 -10.78
CA GLY A 13 -4.29 -7.89 -11.88
C GLY A 13 -5.25 -6.68 -11.91
N LYS A 14 -5.28 -5.83 -10.88
CA LYS A 14 -6.11 -4.62 -10.82
C LYS A 14 -5.34 -3.37 -11.25
N PRO A 15 -5.96 -2.46 -12.02
CA PRO A 15 -5.33 -1.20 -12.39
C PRO A 15 -4.89 -0.39 -11.16
N LEU A 16 -3.64 0.06 -11.17
CA LEU A 16 -3.09 0.92 -10.14
C LEU A 16 -3.77 2.29 -10.21
N HIS A 17 -4.20 2.81 -9.06
CA HIS A 17 -4.71 4.17 -8.98
C HIS A 17 -3.66 5.18 -9.49
N PRO A 18 -4.00 6.12 -10.41
CA PRO A 18 -3.02 7.01 -11.04
C PRO A 18 -2.13 7.78 -10.07
N ALA A 19 -2.69 8.19 -8.92
CA ALA A 19 -1.96 8.89 -7.86
C ALA A 19 -0.78 8.08 -7.27
N LEU A 20 -0.77 6.75 -7.42
CA LEU A 20 0.29 5.89 -6.92
C LEU A 20 1.44 5.71 -7.92
N GLY A 21 1.20 5.95 -9.22
CA GLY A 21 2.20 5.75 -10.26
C GLY A 21 3.46 6.59 -10.05
N LYS A 22 3.32 7.79 -9.45
CA LYS A 22 4.44 8.69 -9.12
C LYS A 22 5.48 8.08 -8.16
N TYR A 23 5.12 7.03 -7.41
CA TYR A 23 6.04 6.37 -6.48
C TYR A 23 6.98 5.37 -7.17
N PHE A 24 6.75 5.07 -8.44
CA PHE A 24 7.55 4.18 -9.27
C PHE A 24 8.31 4.95 -10.36
N TRP A 25 8.87 6.10 -9.99
CA TRP A 25 9.57 7.03 -10.88
C TRP A 25 10.83 6.44 -11.54
N ASP A 26 11.40 5.40 -10.94
CA ASP A 26 12.60 4.70 -11.39
C ASP A 26 12.29 3.47 -12.27
N HIS A 27 11.10 3.41 -12.88
CA HIS A 27 10.64 2.29 -13.73
C HIS A 27 10.58 0.92 -13.05
N THR A 28 10.77 0.88 -11.73
CA THR A 28 10.71 -0.33 -10.91
C THR A 28 9.30 -0.87 -10.71
N TRP A 29 8.32 -0.26 -11.35
CA TRP A 29 6.99 -0.82 -11.50
C TRP A 29 7.03 -2.26 -12.05
N ASN A 30 7.92 -2.53 -13.01
CA ASN A 30 8.10 -3.85 -13.60
C ASN A 30 8.81 -4.86 -12.68
N ALA A 31 9.15 -4.47 -11.44
CA ALA A 31 9.71 -5.41 -10.49
C ALA A 31 8.74 -6.58 -10.30
N SER A 32 9.30 -7.79 -10.40
CA SER A 32 8.53 -9.03 -10.42
C SER A 32 7.78 -9.32 -9.12
N SER A 33 8.16 -8.66 -8.02
CA SER A 33 7.62 -8.94 -6.68
C SER A 33 6.59 -7.89 -6.24
N ASP A 34 5.39 -8.36 -5.96
CA ASP A 34 4.33 -7.55 -5.35
C ASP A 34 4.70 -7.07 -3.94
N THR A 35 5.43 -7.88 -3.17
CA THR A 35 6.03 -7.46 -1.89
C THR A 35 6.92 -6.24 -2.05
N PHE A 36 7.73 -6.19 -3.10
CA PHE A 36 8.59 -5.04 -3.37
C PHE A 36 7.78 -3.78 -3.75
N LYS A 37 6.72 -3.94 -4.55
CA LYS A 37 5.80 -2.84 -4.87
C LYS A 37 5.12 -2.30 -3.61
N LEU A 38 4.63 -3.20 -2.75
CA LEU A 38 3.99 -2.83 -1.49
C LEU A 38 4.98 -2.15 -0.54
N LYS A 39 6.22 -2.67 -0.44
CA LYS A 39 7.31 -2.05 0.32
C LYS A 39 7.53 -0.61 -0.10
N ARG A 40 7.69 -0.37 -1.41
CA ARG A 40 7.90 0.97 -1.97
C ARG A 40 6.73 1.90 -1.66
N LEU A 41 5.49 1.41 -1.77
CA LEU A 41 4.32 2.21 -1.41
C LEU A 41 4.34 2.61 0.07
N PHE A 42 4.68 1.71 0.99
CA PHE A 42 4.79 2.08 2.41
C PHE A 42 5.97 3.00 2.74
N GLU A 43 7.06 2.93 1.97
CA GLU A 43 8.23 3.80 2.15
C GLU A 43 7.96 5.24 1.68
N TYR A 44 7.36 5.41 0.49
CA TYR A 44 7.31 6.72 -0.16
C TYR A 44 5.91 7.33 -0.27
N ALA A 45 4.84 6.54 -0.10
CA ALA A 45 3.50 7.09 -0.27
C ALA A 45 3.14 8.09 0.82
N SER A 46 2.45 9.15 0.41
CA SER A 46 1.80 10.07 1.34
C SER A 46 0.68 9.34 2.07
N PHE A 47 0.31 9.78 3.28
CA PHE A 47 -0.76 9.10 4.03
C PHE A 47 -2.10 9.06 3.26
N PRO A 48 -2.56 10.15 2.60
CA PRO A 48 -3.77 10.11 1.77
C PRO A 48 -3.68 9.14 0.59
N ASP A 49 -2.47 8.82 0.13
CA ASP A 49 -2.26 7.87 -0.96
C ASP A 49 -2.18 6.42 -0.48
N LEU A 50 -1.78 6.17 0.77
CA LEU A 50 -1.74 4.80 1.34
C LEU A 50 -3.10 4.12 1.31
N ILE A 51 -4.17 4.84 1.64
CA ILE A 51 -5.54 4.31 1.63
C ILE A 51 -6.08 4.05 0.21
N LYS A 52 -5.37 4.54 -0.84
CA LYS A 52 -5.72 4.26 -2.24
C LYS A 52 -5.10 2.97 -2.76
N ILE A 53 -4.21 2.35 -1.99
CA ILE A 53 -3.65 1.04 -2.32
C ILE A 53 -4.79 0.02 -2.21
N PRO A 54 -5.00 -0.89 -3.18
CA PRO A 54 -6.06 -1.88 -3.08
C PRO A 54 -5.95 -2.70 -1.79
N PHE A 55 -7.04 -2.77 -1.03
CA PHE A 55 -7.05 -3.44 0.28
C PHE A 55 -6.61 -4.90 0.19
N ASP A 56 -7.19 -5.66 -0.75
CA ASP A 56 -6.83 -7.08 -0.99
C ASP A 56 -5.34 -7.24 -1.27
N PHE A 57 -4.76 -6.32 -2.05
CA PHE A 57 -3.33 -6.35 -2.37
C PHE A 57 -2.48 -6.20 -1.10
N VAL A 58 -2.85 -5.28 -0.21
CA VAL A 58 -2.15 -5.13 1.07
C VAL A 58 -2.34 -6.38 1.93
N LYS A 59 -3.59 -6.84 2.11
CA LYS A 59 -3.93 -8.02 2.92
C LYS A 59 -3.16 -9.27 2.48
N SER A 60 -3.01 -9.49 1.18
CA SER A 60 -2.28 -10.64 0.63
C SER A 60 -0.75 -10.53 0.74
N ASN A 61 -0.16 -9.33 0.85
CA ASN A 61 1.30 -9.17 0.74
C ASN A 61 1.97 -8.62 2.00
N ILE A 62 1.22 -8.00 2.92
CA ILE A 62 1.80 -7.24 4.03
C ILE A 62 2.50 -8.10 5.08
N HIS A 63 2.14 -9.38 5.21
CA HIS A 63 2.79 -10.32 6.12
C HIS A 63 4.22 -10.68 5.69
N HIS A 64 4.58 -10.45 4.42
CA HIS A 64 5.95 -10.59 3.93
C HIS A 64 6.84 -9.36 4.20
N LEU A 65 6.25 -8.24 4.65
CA LEU A 65 7.02 -7.06 4.96
C LEU A 65 7.61 -7.15 6.36
N GLU A 66 8.89 -6.80 6.46
CA GLU A 66 9.57 -6.58 7.74
C GLU A 66 9.57 -5.07 8.02
N PRO A 67 8.74 -4.56 8.97
CA PRO A 67 8.58 -3.12 9.18
C PRO A 67 9.89 -2.41 9.55
N GLU A 68 10.81 -3.10 10.25
CA GLU A 68 12.11 -2.53 10.63
C GLU A 68 13.06 -2.30 9.45
N LYS A 69 12.87 -3.04 8.34
CA LYS A 69 13.67 -2.90 7.11
C LYS A 69 13.11 -1.84 6.16
N LEU A 70 12.02 -1.16 6.53
CA LEU A 70 11.46 -0.07 5.73
C LEU A 70 12.31 1.20 5.88
N ARG A 71 12.63 1.83 4.76
CA ARG A 71 13.22 3.17 4.69
C ARG A 71 12.15 4.23 5.02
N ALA A 72 11.67 4.22 6.25
CA ALA A 72 10.59 5.09 6.72
C ALA A 72 10.77 5.50 8.18
N THR A 73 10.01 6.52 8.61
CA THR A 73 10.00 6.99 10.00
C THR A 73 9.49 5.93 10.97
N GLN A 74 9.85 6.04 12.25
CA GLN A 74 9.37 5.13 13.29
C GLN A 74 7.83 5.09 13.35
N THR A 75 7.17 6.23 13.15
CA THR A 75 5.70 6.32 13.07
C THR A 75 5.14 5.49 11.92
N ARG A 76 5.73 5.56 10.72
CA ARG A 76 5.31 4.76 9.56
C ARG A 76 5.54 3.27 9.83
N ARG A 77 6.68 2.89 10.40
CA ARG A 77 6.97 1.49 10.76
C ARG A 77 5.96 0.95 11.78
N ARG A 78 5.63 1.75 12.80
CA ARG A 78 4.57 1.44 13.77
C ARG A 78 3.24 1.23 13.06
N PHE A 79 2.85 2.15 12.17
CA PHE A 79 1.61 2.02 11.41
C PHE A 79 1.55 0.71 10.61
N VAL A 80 2.63 0.32 9.94
CA VAL A 80 2.68 -0.96 9.21
C VAL A 80 2.52 -2.17 10.16
N ARG A 81 3.14 -2.16 11.34
CA ARG A 81 2.94 -3.21 12.36
C ARG A 81 1.48 -3.31 12.81
N GLU A 82 0.84 -2.17 13.04
CA GLU A 82 -0.57 -2.14 13.44
C GLU A 82 -1.48 -2.66 12.31
N ILE A 83 -1.20 -2.29 11.05
CA ILE A 83 -1.93 -2.87 9.90
C ILE A 83 -1.76 -4.39 9.86
N GLN A 84 -0.52 -4.90 9.98
CA GLN A 84 -0.25 -6.36 9.98
C GLN A 84 -1.11 -7.10 11.00
N LYS A 85 -1.34 -6.49 12.17
CA LYS A 85 -2.14 -7.07 13.25
C LYS A 85 -3.63 -7.16 12.92
N TYR A 86 -4.22 -6.11 12.35
CA TYR A 86 -5.70 -6.02 12.22
C TYR A 86 -6.25 -6.27 10.82
N ILE A 87 -5.42 -6.22 9.78
CA ILE A 87 -5.87 -6.29 8.39
C ILE A 87 -6.53 -7.64 8.04
N HIS A 88 -6.09 -8.74 8.67
CA HIS A 88 -6.66 -10.06 8.41
C HIS A 88 -8.10 -10.20 8.92
N GLU A 89 -8.41 -9.50 10.01
CA GLU A 89 -9.74 -9.42 10.60
C GLU A 89 -10.62 -8.30 10.01
N SER A 90 -10.15 -7.64 8.95
CA SER A 90 -10.84 -6.50 8.33
C SER A 90 -11.14 -6.81 6.86
N THR A 91 -12.15 -6.14 6.32
CA THR A 91 -12.58 -6.23 4.92
C THR A 91 -12.29 -4.94 4.14
N THR A 92 -12.09 -3.82 4.84
CA THR A 92 -11.79 -2.52 4.25
C THR A 92 -10.67 -1.78 4.97
N TRP A 93 -10.15 -0.71 4.35
CA TRP A 93 -9.21 0.21 4.99
C TRP A 93 -9.80 0.90 6.21
N ASP A 94 -11.05 1.37 6.11
CA ASP A 94 -11.71 2.10 7.19
C ASP A 94 -11.86 1.22 8.43
N GLU A 95 -12.34 -0.01 8.25
CA GLU A 95 -12.39 -1.00 9.34
C GLU A 95 -11.03 -1.24 9.99
N THR A 96 -9.98 -1.38 9.17
CA THR A 96 -8.62 -1.61 9.67
C THR A 96 -8.14 -0.39 10.47
N VAL A 97 -8.35 0.82 9.97
CA VAL A 97 -7.93 2.06 10.63
C VAL A 97 -8.72 2.29 11.92
N PHE A 98 -10.02 2.00 11.95
CA PHE A 98 -10.83 2.10 13.17
C PHE A 98 -10.35 1.11 14.23
N LYS A 99 -10.03 -0.14 13.86
CA LYS A 99 -9.42 -1.11 14.77
C LYS A 99 -8.07 -0.63 15.33
N ILE A 100 -7.20 -0.06 14.48
CA ILE A 100 -5.91 0.52 14.91
C ILE A 100 -6.14 1.68 15.89
N ALA A 101 -7.14 2.52 15.65
CA ALA A 101 -7.47 3.67 16.48
C ALA A 101 -8.20 3.28 17.78
N GLY A 102 -8.63 2.03 17.93
CA GLY A 102 -9.43 1.57 19.08
C GLY A 102 -10.86 2.12 19.07
N ILE A 103 -11.35 2.55 17.91
CA ILE A 103 -12.71 3.07 17.73
C ILE A 103 -13.61 1.88 17.40
N LYS A 104 -14.70 1.71 18.17
CA LYS A 104 -15.69 0.65 18.01
C LYS A 104 -16.85 1.09 17.13
#